data_AF-A0A015IJ94-F1
#
_entry.id   AF-A0A015IJ94-F1
#
_cell.length_a   1.000
_cell.length_b   1.000
_cell.length_c   1.000
_cell.angle_alpha   90.00
_cell.angle_beta   90.00
_cell.angle_gamma   90.00
#
_symmetry.space_group_name_H-M   'P 1'
#
loop_
_entity.id
_entity.type
_entity.pdbx_description
1 polymer ?
#
loop_
_entity_poly.entity_id
_entity_poly.type
_entity_poly.pdbx_seq_one_letter_code
_entity_poly.pdbx_strand_id
1 'polypeptide(L)'
;MLTFGKSYNTIAGYRSAISEIHERIDNFSIGTHPDISKAMQAIRIDKPPTSKSDDAIDIIPSLEFIVSLGDNSTMTIRELTCKTAFLLALISACCPSDLHRINAFDYTKTRSSISFNCVAPKEYNIAVAHSASTIKKDFCWCLPR
;
A
#
# COMPACT_ATOMS: atom_id res chain seq x y z
N MET A 1 2.13 13.07 -29.66
CA MET A 1 1.04 12.09 -29.88
C MET A 1 1.35 10.81 -29.07
N LEU A 2 1.04 10.81 -27.77
CA LEU A 2 1.04 9.62 -26.91
C LEU A 2 -0.41 9.13 -26.77
N THR A 3 -0.89 8.47 -27.82
CA THR A 3 -2.31 8.20 -28.10
C THR A 3 -2.95 7.09 -27.27
N PHE A 4 -2.19 6.36 -26.45
CA PHE A 4 -2.71 5.19 -25.71
C PHE A 4 -3.34 5.50 -24.35
N GLY A 5 -3.43 6.77 -23.92
CA GLY A 5 -4.18 7.15 -22.72
C GLY A 5 -3.70 6.54 -21.39
N LYS A 6 -2.49 5.95 -21.34
CA LYS A 6 -1.98 5.28 -20.13
C LYS A 6 -1.62 6.29 -19.03
N SER A 7 -1.81 5.88 -17.77
CA SER A 7 -1.37 6.65 -16.60
C SER A 7 0.15 6.71 -16.52
N TYR A 8 0.69 7.77 -15.90
CA TYR A 8 2.13 7.91 -15.67
C TYR A 8 2.73 6.68 -14.94
N ASN A 9 2.03 6.17 -13.92
CA ASN A 9 2.48 5.03 -13.12
C ASN A 9 2.62 3.75 -13.96
N THR A 10 1.70 3.53 -14.91
CA THR A 10 1.77 2.40 -15.83
C THR A 10 3.02 2.47 -16.71
N ILE A 11 3.33 3.66 -17.25
CA ILE A 11 4.49 3.89 -18.10
C ILE A 11 5.79 3.73 -17.29
N ALA A 12 5.82 4.27 -16.07
CA ALA A 12 6.94 4.10 -15.14
C ALA A 12 7.18 2.63 -14.80
N GLY A 13 6.11 1.84 -14.62
CA GLY A 13 6.20 0.39 -14.42
C GLY A 13 6.85 -0.34 -15.59
N TYR A 14 6.42 -0.06 -16.83
CA TYR A 14 7.07 -0.65 -18.01
C TYR A 14 8.53 -0.27 -18.14
N ARG A 15 8.86 1.01 -17.88
CA ARG A 15 10.26 1.47 -17.88
C ARG A 15 11.11 0.67 -16.89
N SER A 16 10.61 0.45 -15.66
CA SER A 16 11.33 -0.32 -14.65
C SER A 16 11.52 -1.79 -15.09
N ALA A 17 10.47 -2.44 -15.60
CA ALA A 17 10.56 -3.82 -16.07
C ALA A 17 11.56 -3.97 -17.24
N ILE A 18 11.53 -3.05 -18.21
CA ILE A 18 12.48 -3.04 -19.32
C ILE A 18 13.90 -2.86 -18.79
N SER A 19 14.11 -1.95 -17.83
CA SER A 19 15.42 -1.69 -17.24
C SER A 19 15.99 -2.85 -16.44
N GLU A 20 15.15 -3.74 -15.92
CA GLU A 20 15.58 -4.92 -15.17
C GLU A 20 15.99 -6.07 -16.10
N ILE A 21 15.27 -6.23 -17.22
CA ILE A 21 15.48 -7.33 -18.17
C ILE A 21 16.64 -7.06 -19.14
N HIS A 22 16.90 -5.79 -19.46
CA HIS A 22 17.90 -5.43 -20.47
C HIS A 22 19.28 -5.15 -19.87
N GLU A 23 20.31 -5.49 -20.66
CA GLU A 23 21.68 -5.08 -20.40
C GLU A 23 21.83 -3.55 -20.45
N ARG A 24 22.97 -3.07 -19.95
CA ARG A 24 23.29 -1.64 -19.97
C ARG A 24 23.52 -1.17 -21.41
N ILE A 25 22.98 -0.01 -21.73
CA ILE A 25 23.21 0.69 -22.99
C ILE A 25 24.02 1.94 -22.66
N ASP A 26 25.12 2.17 -23.36
CA ASP A 26 26.03 3.30 -23.13
C ASP A 26 26.52 3.42 -21.67
N ASN A 27 26.76 2.27 -21.02
CA ASN A 27 27.07 2.12 -19.59
C ASN A 27 25.96 2.57 -18.62
N PHE A 28 24.79 2.98 -19.10
CA PHE A 28 23.62 3.28 -18.29
C PHE A 28 22.64 2.11 -18.26
N SER A 29 21.89 1.96 -17.17
CA SER A 29 20.68 1.14 -17.22
C SER A 29 19.61 1.87 -18.03
N ILE A 30 18.78 1.14 -18.76
CA ILE A 30 17.74 1.75 -19.61
C ILE A 30 16.84 2.71 -18.79
N GLY A 31 16.49 2.36 -17.55
CA GLY A 31 15.67 3.20 -16.69
C GLY A 31 16.30 4.53 -16.28
N THR A 32 17.63 4.64 -16.37
CA THR A 32 18.42 5.83 -15.97
C THR A 32 19.02 6.59 -17.14
N HIS A 33 18.85 6.11 -18.39
CA HIS A 33 19.35 6.77 -19.58
C HIS A 33 18.79 8.22 -19.67
N PRO A 34 19.61 9.22 -20.05
CA PRO A 34 19.21 10.63 -20.05
C PRO A 34 17.98 10.92 -20.91
N ASP A 35 17.87 10.30 -22.09
CA ASP A 35 16.73 10.52 -22.98
C ASP A 35 15.43 9.92 -22.43
N ILE A 36 15.52 8.76 -21.77
CA ILE A 36 14.39 8.12 -21.12
C ILE A 36 13.94 8.95 -19.92
N SER A 37 14.88 9.50 -19.17
CA SER A 37 14.59 10.41 -18.05
C SER A 37 13.88 11.68 -18.52
N LYS A 38 14.35 12.31 -19.59
CA LYS A 38 13.70 13.47 -20.22
C LYS A 38 12.29 13.13 -20.73
N ALA A 39 12.13 11.99 -21.40
CA ALA A 39 10.83 11.53 -21.88
C ALA A 39 9.84 11.31 -20.72
N MET A 40 10.27 10.66 -19.64
CA MET A 40 9.44 10.45 -18.44
C MET A 40 9.08 11.78 -17.76
N GLN A 41 9.99 12.75 -17.74
CA GLN A 41 9.70 14.09 -17.22
C GLN A 41 8.65 14.81 -18.06
N ALA A 42 8.77 14.77 -19.39
CA ALA A 42 7.78 15.35 -20.29
C ALA A 42 6.38 14.72 -20.09
N ILE A 43 6.32 13.39 -19.94
CA ILE A 43 5.06 12.68 -19.67
C ILE A 43 4.45 13.11 -18.32
N ARG A 44 5.26 13.31 -17.29
CA ARG A 44 4.78 13.78 -15.98
C ARG A 44 4.22 15.19 -16.05
N ILE A 45 4.83 16.07 -16.84
CA ILE A 45 4.36 17.46 -17.03
C ILE A 45 3.06 17.47 -17.82
N ASP A 46 2.98 16.67 -18.91
CA ASP A 46 1.78 16.55 -19.75
C ASP A 46 0.60 15.94 -18.97
N LYS A 47 0.87 14.94 -18.12
CA LYS A 47 -0.13 14.23 -17.31
C LYS A 47 0.40 14.03 -15.89
N PRO A 48 0.23 15.02 -15.01
CA PRO A 48 0.61 14.88 -13.63
C PRO A 48 -0.12 13.68 -13.01
N PRO A 49 0.57 12.84 -12.21
CA PRO A 49 -0.10 11.80 -11.43
C PRO A 49 -1.19 12.46 -10.59
N THR A 50 -2.39 11.87 -10.57
CA THR A 50 -3.47 12.33 -9.71
C THR A 50 -2.97 12.38 -8.27
N SER A 51 -3.07 13.55 -7.62
CA SER A 51 -2.82 13.66 -6.19
C SER A 51 -3.79 12.72 -5.48
N LYS A 52 -3.27 11.76 -4.72
CA LYS A 52 -4.11 11.02 -3.79
C LYS A 52 -4.61 12.04 -2.76
N SER A 53 -5.92 12.06 -2.50
CA SER A 53 -6.41 12.86 -1.38
C SER A 53 -5.80 12.29 -0.10
N ASP A 54 -5.27 13.19 0.73
CA ASP A 54 -4.87 12.88 2.10
C ASP A 54 -6.04 13.15 3.06
N ASP A 55 -7.26 13.14 2.52
CA ASP A 55 -8.47 13.40 3.27
C ASP A 55 -8.67 12.27 4.27
N ALA A 56 -8.88 12.65 5.53
CA ALA A 56 -9.24 11.69 6.57
C ALA A 56 -10.49 10.92 6.12
N ILE A 57 -10.38 9.60 6.06
CA ILE A 57 -11.52 8.74 5.74
C ILE A 57 -12.46 8.74 6.94
N ASP A 58 -13.72 9.12 6.71
CA ASP A 58 -14.77 8.98 7.71
C ASP A 58 -15.11 7.49 7.90
N ILE A 59 -14.73 6.94 9.05
CA ILE A 59 -14.97 5.54 9.42
C ILE A 59 -16.33 5.34 10.11
N ILE A 60 -17.02 6.42 10.51
CA ILE A 60 -18.25 6.35 11.29
C ILE A 60 -19.35 5.52 10.59
N PRO A 61 -19.65 5.72 9.29
CA PRO A 61 -20.68 4.92 8.60
C PRO A 61 -20.39 3.42 8.62
N SER A 62 -19.11 3.04 8.60
CA SER A 62 -18.71 1.64 8.65
C SER A 62 -18.92 1.05 10.05
N LEU A 63 -18.66 1.84 11.10
CA LEU A 63 -18.92 1.41 12.48
C LEU A 63 -20.42 1.30 12.76
N GLU A 64 -21.23 2.25 12.28
CA GLU A 64 -22.69 2.20 12.40
C GLU A 64 -23.27 0.96 11.70
N PHE A 65 -22.77 0.63 10.50
CA PHE A 65 -23.16 -0.60 9.81
C PHE A 65 -22.86 -1.84 10.66
N ILE A 66 -21.68 -1.93 11.28
CA ILE A 66 -21.31 -3.07 12.13
C ILE A 66 -22.23 -3.21 13.34
N VAL A 67 -22.61 -2.09 13.95
CA VAL A 67 -23.57 -2.06 15.06
C VAL A 67 -24.94 -2.54 14.59
N SER A 68 -25.37 -2.15 13.39
CA SER A 68 -26.67 -2.53 12.83
C SER A 68 -26.84 -4.03 12.54
N LEU A 69 -25.73 -4.78 12.42
CA LEU A 69 -25.75 -6.24 12.19
C LEU A 69 -26.30 -7.04 13.39
N GLY A 70 -26.41 -6.41 14.56
CA GLY A 70 -26.96 -7.04 15.77
C GLY A 70 -26.02 -8.07 16.42
N ASP A 71 -26.63 -9.04 17.11
CA ASP A 71 -25.92 -10.01 17.92
C ASP A 71 -25.17 -11.05 17.10
N ASN A 72 -23.97 -11.41 17.56
CA ASN A 72 -23.12 -12.40 16.88
C ASN A 72 -23.76 -13.80 16.80
N SER A 73 -24.74 -14.11 17.66
CA SER A 73 -25.45 -15.39 17.70
C SER A 73 -26.46 -15.55 16.56
N THR A 74 -26.98 -14.44 16.01
CA THR A 74 -27.96 -14.45 14.92
C THR A 74 -27.31 -14.31 13.54
N MET A 75 -26.02 -13.99 13.49
CA MET A 75 -25.27 -13.77 12.26
C MET A 75 -24.85 -15.08 11.61
N THR A 76 -24.84 -15.11 10.28
CA THR A 76 -24.25 -16.21 9.50
C THR A 76 -22.72 -16.23 9.64
N ILE A 77 -22.11 -17.38 9.37
CA ILE A 77 -20.63 -17.53 9.36
C ILE A 77 -19.97 -16.52 8.42
N ARG A 78 -20.60 -16.23 7.27
CA ARG A 78 -20.11 -15.24 6.30
C ARG A 78 -20.08 -13.85 6.91
N GLU A 79 -21.16 -13.42 7.55
CA GLU A 79 -21.25 -12.09 8.16
C GLU A 79 -20.29 -11.97 9.33
N LEU A 80 -20.15 -13.01 10.15
CA LEU A 80 -19.14 -13.06 11.22
C LEU A 80 -17.73 -12.92 10.65
N THR A 81 -17.42 -13.61 9.55
CA THR A 81 -16.12 -13.54 8.89
C THR A 81 -15.85 -12.15 8.32
N CYS A 82 -16.84 -11.52 7.67
CA CYS A 82 -16.70 -10.17 7.14
C CYS A 82 -16.52 -9.14 8.28
N LYS A 83 -17.30 -9.28 9.37
CA LYS A 83 -17.21 -8.41 10.56
C LYS A 83 -15.85 -8.51 11.23
N THR A 84 -15.34 -9.73 11.45
CA THR A 84 -14.02 -9.93 12.05
C THR A 84 -12.89 -9.45 11.14
N ALA A 85 -12.94 -9.76 9.84
CA ALA A 85 -11.95 -9.31 8.87
C ALA A 85 -11.86 -7.78 8.80
N PHE A 86 -13.01 -7.10 8.75
CA PHE A 86 -13.08 -5.65 8.72
C PHE A 86 -12.52 -5.02 10.00
N LEU A 87 -12.96 -5.49 11.17
CA LEU A 87 -12.47 -4.96 12.46
C LEU A 87 -10.97 -5.19 12.63
N LEU A 88 -10.47 -6.35 12.22
CA LEU A 88 -9.05 -6.65 12.29
C LEU A 88 -8.24 -5.73 11.37
N ALA A 89 -8.69 -5.55 10.12
CA ALA A 89 -8.06 -4.61 9.20
C ALA A 89 -8.06 -3.16 9.72
N LEU A 90 -9.14 -2.74 10.40
CA LEU A 90 -9.28 -1.40 10.95
C LEU A 90 -8.31 -1.17 12.13
N ILE A 91 -8.16 -2.14 13.02
CA ILE A 91 -7.28 -2.04 14.19
C ILE A 91 -5.80 -2.14 13.79
N SER A 92 -5.46 -3.03 12.85
CA SER A 92 -4.07 -3.30 12.48
C SER A 92 -3.57 -2.42 11.32
N ALA A 93 -4.45 -1.62 10.70
CA ALA A 93 -4.19 -0.92 9.44
C ALA A 93 -3.61 -1.84 8.35
N CYS A 94 -3.97 -3.13 8.39
CA CYS A 94 -3.44 -4.12 7.46
C CYS A 94 -4.19 -4.09 6.12
N CYS A 95 -3.47 -4.32 5.04
CA CYS A 95 -4.10 -4.57 3.75
C CYS A 95 -4.70 -6.00 3.69
N PRO A 96 -5.63 -6.27 2.77
CA PRO A 96 -6.26 -7.59 2.65
C PRO A 96 -5.27 -8.75 2.46
N SER A 97 -4.14 -8.51 1.79
CA SER A 97 -3.11 -9.55 1.61
C SER A 97 -2.34 -9.85 2.89
N ASP A 98 -2.18 -8.87 3.80
CA ASP A 98 -1.57 -9.10 5.10
C ASP A 98 -2.53 -9.89 6.01
N LEU A 99 -3.82 -9.52 5.98
CA LEU A 99 -4.89 -10.22 6.70
C LEU A 99 -5.00 -11.69 6.28
N HIS A 100 -4.86 -11.99 4.98
CA HIS A 100 -4.85 -13.36 4.47
C HIS A 100 -3.70 -14.21 5.02
N ARG A 101 -2.59 -13.58 5.43
CA ARG A 101 -1.40 -14.27 5.95
C ARG A 101 -1.47 -14.50 7.47
N ILE A 102 -2.49 -13.97 8.14
CA ILE A 102 -2.68 -14.20 9.58
C ILE A 102 -3.09 -15.66 9.79
N ASN A 103 -2.27 -16.38 10.55
CA ASN A 103 -2.59 -17.73 10.95
C ASN A 103 -3.48 -17.70 12.20
N ALA A 104 -4.72 -18.18 12.07
CA ALA A 104 -5.67 -18.25 13.17
C ALA A 104 -5.25 -19.21 14.30
N PHE A 105 -4.33 -20.14 14.02
CA PHE A 105 -3.84 -21.12 15.00
C PHE A 105 -2.60 -20.64 15.77
N ASP A 106 -1.87 -19.66 15.24
CA ASP A 106 -0.66 -19.12 15.86
C ASP A 106 -0.94 -17.75 16.51
N TYR A 107 -1.68 -17.79 17.61
CA TYR A 107 -2.02 -16.61 18.40
C TYR A 107 -1.51 -16.73 19.83
N THR A 108 -1.14 -15.59 20.41
CA THR A 108 -0.82 -15.50 21.83
C THR A 108 -1.99 -14.86 22.57
N LYS A 109 -2.51 -15.56 23.57
CA LYS A 109 -3.61 -15.08 24.39
C LYS A 109 -3.07 -14.55 25.72
N THR A 110 -3.37 -13.31 26.02
CA THR A 110 -3.16 -12.73 27.34
C THR A 110 -4.49 -12.69 28.11
N ARG A 111 -4.48 -12.14 29.33
CA ARG A 111 -5.71 -11.99 30.13
C ARG A 111 -6.73 -11.04 29.51
N SER A 112 -6.29 -10.09 28.68
CA SER A 112 -7.13 -9.02 28.13
C SER A 112 -7.05 -8.89 26.61
N SER A 113 -6.15 -9.59 25.93
CA SER A 113 -5.96 -9.47 24.49
C SER A 113 -5.65 -10.79 23.81
N ILE A 114 -5.93 -10.81 22.50
CA ILE A 114 -5.48 -11.84 21.57
C ILE A 114 -4.54 -11.14 20.60
N SER A 115 -3.30 -11.63 20.50
CA SER A 115 -2.28 -11.09 19.62
C SER A 115 -1.98 -12.08 18.51
N PHE A 116 -1.98 -11.60 17.27
CA PHE A 116 -1.68 -12.39 16.08
C PHE A 116 -0.33 -11.98 15.50
N ASN A 117 0.44 -12.95 15.03
CA ASN A 117 1.67 -12.68 14.30
C ASN A 117 1.36 -12.47 12.81
N CYS A 118 1.60 -11.26 12.29
CA CYS A 118 1.51 -10.97 10.86
C CYS A 118 2.89 -11.16 10.22
N VAL A 119 3.08 -12.23 9.45
CA VAL A 119 4.37 -12.57 8.86
C VAL A 119 4.65 -11.71 7.63
N ALA A 120 5.76 -10.96 7.67
CA ALA A 120 6.28 -10.13 6.59
C ALA A 120 5.23 -9.19 5.94
N PRO A 121 4.65 -8.25 6.70
CA PRO A 121 3.64 -7.33 6.19
C PRO A 121 4.19 -6.54 4.99
N LYS A 122 3.42 -6.47 3.91
CA LYS A 122 3.89 -5.87 2.66
C LYS A 122 4.26 -4.39 2.83
N GLU A 123 3.36 -3.62 3.42
CA GLU A 123 3.56 -2.17 3.60
C GLU A 123 4.70 -1.88 4.58
N TYR A 124 4.87 -2.70 5.62
CA TYR A 124 6.03 -2.62 6.50
C TYR A 124 7.34 -2.85 5.75
N ASN A 125 7.41 -3.91 4.93
CA ASN A 125 8.61 -4.19 4.15
C ASN A 125 8.92 -3.09 3.12
N ILE A 126 7.89 -2.48 2.51
CA ILE A 126 8.03 -1.33 1.62
C ILE A 126 8.56 -0.11 2.40
N ALA A 127 7.96 0.20 3.55
CA ALA A 127 8.39 1.31 4.41
C ALA A 127 9.84 1.14 4.88
N VAL A 128 10.23 -0.07 5.29
CA VAL A 128 11.61 -0.41 5.70
C VAL A 128 12.57 -0.30 4.52
N ALA A 129 12.22 -0.82 3.34
CA ALA A 129 13.06 -0.72 2.14
C ALA A 129 13.29 0.75 1.73
N HIS A 130 12.25 1.59 1.81
CA HIS A 130 12.37 3.01 1.51
C HIS A 130 13.16 3.76 2.57
N SER A 131 12.95 3.48 3.87
CA SER A 131 13.69 4.14 4.96
C SER A 131 15.16 3.71 5.03
N ALA A 132 15.48 2.46 4.70
CA ALA A 132 16.87 1.97 4.59
C ALA A 132 17.64 2.56 3.39
N SER A 133 16.94 3.01 2.33
CA SER A 133 17.57 3.66 1.18
C SER A 133 17.92 5.15 1.42
N THR A 134 17.40 5.76 2.48
CA THR A 134 17.67 7.15 2.88
C THR A 134 18.92 7.25 3.76
N ILE A 135 20.10 6.95 3.21
CA ILE A 135 21.33 7.55 3.72
C ILE A 135 21.50 8.91 3.02
N LYS A 136 21.37 9.97 3.82
CA LYS A 136 21.55 11.40 3.53
C LYS A 136 20.60 12.02 2.48
N LYS A 137 19.42 12.46 2.93
CA LYS A 137 19.01 13.88 2.91
C LYS A 137 18.05 14.11 4.08
N ASP A 138 18.37 15.07 4.92
CA ASP A 138 17.61 15.43 6.12
C ASP A 138 16.13 15.68 5.78
N PHE A 139 15.25 14.79 6.25
CA PHE A 139 13.82 15.06 6.32
C PHE A 139 13.49 15.39 7.77
N CYS A 140 13.38 16.69 8.03
CA CYS A 140 12.78 17.22 9.24
C CYS A 140 11.28 16.92 9.20
N TRP A 141 10.82 16.02 10.06
CA TRP A 141 9.40 15.82 10.34
C TRP A 141 8.89 17.02 11.16
N CYS A 142 8.33 18.02 10.49
CA CYS A 142 7.43 18.96 11.16
C CYS A 142 6.05 18.32 11.23
N LEU A 143 5.70 17.78 12.41
CA LEU A 143 4.32 17.53 12.81
C LEU A 143 3.55 18.87 12.86
N PRO A 144 2.40 19.02 12.19
CA PRO A 144 1.52 20.14 12.47
C PRO A 144 0.87 19.95 13.85
N ARG A 145 0.95 21.00 14.68
CA ARG A 145 0.13 21.16 15.89
C ARG A 145 -1.31 21.47 15.53
#